data_AF-A0A7X7PEY6-F1
#
_entry.id   AF-A0A7X7PEY6-F1
#
_cell.length_a   1.000
_cell.length_b   1.000
_cell.length_c   1.000
_cell.angle_alpha   90.00
_cell.angle_beta   90.00
_cell.angle_gamma   90.00
#
_symmetry.space_group_name_H-M   'P 1'
#
loop_
_entity.id
_entity.type
_entity.pdbx_description
1 polymer ?
#
loop_
_entity_poly.entity_id
_entity_poly.type
_entity_poly.pdbx_seq_one_letter_code
_entity_poly.pdbx_strand_id
1 'polypeptide(L)'
;MQSQEYAVARWSIGLRARRLRDSDVERAYAHGDILRTHVLRPTWHFVSPSDIRWLIELTAPRIRAQMTGRHRQLELDGRLIARSSAVICKVLEDGEHLTRAEIQKLLEGSGIDLKNERLGHVMMLLELDTLVCSGVPKGRQHTYALLAERAQDAASMERDAALAELARRYFRSHGPATDRELARWATLTLADVRRAIEMLGDEIESLDADGHRMYTIGAAPRRSPTSPRCMLLQIYDEYVGGYGETRSIVDPHARTHTSPAVRLPFMHVAIFDGVVIGHWRPSRTKGGGVVDLQLAAGLSREVRREVDAAIAAYEAFVRS
;
A
#
# COMPACT_ATOMS: atom_id res chain seq x y z
N MET A 1 -1.74 0.29 -3.89
CA MET A 1 -2.19 0.90 -2.61
C MET A 1 -1.58 0.17 -1.43
N GLN A 2 -0.95 0.85 -0.48
CA GLN A 2 -0.35 0.19 0.68
C GLN A 2 -1.41 -0.54 1.54
N SER A 3 -1.07 -1.76 1.94
CA SER A 3 -2.01 -2.74 2.51
C SER A 3 -1.40 -3.55 3.64
N GLN A 4 -0.41 -3.03 4.37
CA GLN A 4 0.27 -3.75 5.45
C GLN A 4 -0.72 -4.30 6.49
N GLU A 5 -1.78 -3.53 6.79
CA GLU A 5 -2.92 -3.96 7.59
C GLU A 5 -4.08 -4.35 6.66
N TYR A 6 -4.18 -5.65 6.35
CA TYR A 6 -5.11 -6.15 5.34
C TYR A 6 -6.57 -5.71 5.57
N ALA A 7 -7.09 -5.87 6.79
CA ALA A 7 -8.50 -5.58 7.09
C ALA A 7 -8.88 -4.11 6.84
N VAL A 8 -8.10 -3.16 7.37
CA VAL A 8 -8.38 -1.73 7.17
C VAL A 8 -8.02 -1.27 5.74
N ALA A 9 -7.07 -1.94 5.08
CA ALA A 9 -6.74 -1.60 3.71
C ALA A 9 -7.88 -1.88 2.72
N ARG A 10 -8.72 -2.89 2.98
CA ARG A 10 -9.92 -3.14 2.16
C ARG A 10 -10.89 -1.95 2.21
N TRP A 11 -10.97 -1.26 3.33
CA TRP A 11 -11.79 -0.05 3.44
C TRP A 11 -11.32 1.07 2.50
N SER A 12 -10.02 1.23 2.27
CA SER A 12 -9.53 2.21 1.29
C SER A 12 -9.98 1.92 -0.15
N ILE A 13 -10.24 0.64 -0.50
CA ILE A 13 -10.90 0.27 -1.76
C ILE A 13 -12.38 0.61 -1.69
N GLY A 14 -13.05 0.24 -0.59
CA GLY A 14 -14.47 0.53 -0.35
C GLY A 14 -14.83 2.02 -0.46
N LEU A 15 -13.95 2.90 0.03
CA LEU A 15 -14.09 4.37 -0.09
C LEU A 15 -14.12 4.89 -1.53
N ARG A 16 -13.56 4.14 -2.47
CA ARG A 16 -13.34 4.56 -3.86
C ARG A 16 -14.23 3.81 -4.86
N ALA A 17 -15.12 2.96 -4.36
CA ALA A 17 -16.07 2.20 -5.16
C ALA A 17 -17.51 2.42 -4.65
N ARG A 18 -18.47 2.46 -5.57
CA ARG A 18 -19.87 2.64 -5.19
C ARG A 18 -20.48 1.31 -4.73
N ARG A 19 -21.07 1.29 -3.53
CA ARG A 19 -21.82 0.14 -2.98
C ARG A 19 -21.01 -1.15 -2.83
N LEU A 20 -19.69 -1.04 -2.69
CA LEU A 20 -18.81 -2.16 -2.44
C LEU A 20 -18.93 -2.62 -0.98
N ARG A 21 -18.90 -3.92 -0.74
CA ARG A 21 -18.86 -4.52 0.61
C ARG A 21 -17.47 -5.08 0.91
N ASP A 22 -17.17 -5.31 2.19
CA ASP A 22 -15.91 -5.95 2.58
C ASP A 22 -15.78 -7.35 1.97
N SER A 23 -16.88 -8.11 1.92
CA SER A 23 -16.97 -9.42 1.29
C SER A 23 -16.71 -9.41 -0.23
N ASP A 24 -17.00 -8.30 -0.92
CA ASP A 24 -16.69 -8.17 -2.35
C ASP A 24 -15.19 -8.01 -2.58
N VAL A 25 -14.51 -7.24 -1.71
CA VAL A 25 -13.04 -7.12 -1.76
C VAL A 25 -12.38 -8.44 -1.42
N GLU A 26 -12.89 -9.18 -0.43
CA GLU A 26 -12.39 -10.52 -0.10
C GLU A 26 -12.53 -11.49 -1.27
N ARG A 27 -13.65 -11.43 -1.99
CA ARG A 27 -13.88 -12.26 -3.18
C ARG A 27 -12.90 -11.92 -4.31
N ALA A 28 -12.71 -10.63 -4.60
CA ALA A 28 -11.73 -10.17 -5.59
C ALA A 28 -10.29 -10.58 -5.21
N TYR A 29 -9.94 -10.48 -3.92
CA TYR A 29 -8.64 -10.92 -3.42
C TYR A 29 -8.44 -12.44 -3.55
N ALA A 30 -9.44 -13.23 -3.17
CA ALA A 30 -9.41 -14.69 -3.29
C ALA A 30 -9.34 -15.13 -4.76
N HIS A 31 -10.15 -14.51 -5.64
CA HIS A 31 -10.14 -14.79 -7.08
C HIS A 31 -8.79 -14.45 -7.73
N GLY A 32 -8.12 -13.41 -7.24
CA GLY A 32 -6.86 -12.93 -7.80
C GLY A 32 -7.02 -11.66 -8.60
N ASP A 33 -8.21 -11.05 -8.70
CA ASP A 33 -8.43 -9.74 -9.32
C ASP A 33 -7.64 -8.62 -8.63
N ILE A 34 -7.34 -8.83 -7.34
CA ILE A 34 -6.48 -7.98 -6.54
C ILE A 34 -5.45 -8.88 -5.86
N LEU A 35 -4.17 -8.63 -6.12
CA LEU A 35 -3.07 -9.33 -5.47
C LEU A 35 -2.41 -8.44 -4.42
N ARG A 36 -1.74 -9.06 -3.46
CA ARG A 36 -0.97 -8.38 -2.42
C ARG A 36 0.45 -8.91 -2.40
N THR A 37 1.41 -8.01 -2.49
CA THR A 37 2.85 -8.32 -2.54
C THR A 37 3.69 -7.10 -2.14
N HIS A 38 4.99 -7.28 -1.92
CA HIS A 38 5.92 -6.18 -1.69
C HIS A 38 6.26 -5.50 -3.03
N VAL A 39 6.00 -4.20 -3.14
CA VAL A 39 6.24 -3.43 -4.37
C VAL A 39 6.95 -2.11 -4.11
N LEU A 40 6.42 -1.27 -3.22
CA LEU A 40 6.99 0.05 -2.92
C LEU A 40 7.36 0.11 -1.43
N ARG A 41 8.39 0.88 -1.08
CA ARG A 41 8.76 1.23 0.31
C ARG A 41 8.75 -0.01 1.24
N PRO A 42 9.56 -1.02 0.92
CA PRO A 42 9.39 -2.46 1.26
C PRO A 42 8.12 -2.84 2.04
N THR A 43 6.93 -2.51 1.55
CA THR A 43 5.67 -2.80 2.24
C THR A 43 4.69 -3.50 1.32
N TRP A 44 3.77 -4.26 1.91
CA TRP A 44 2.71 -4.91 1.16
C TRP A 44 1.76 -3.91 0.54
N HIS A 45 1.46 -4.08 -0.74
CA HIS A 45 0.51 -3.27 -1.49
C HIS A 45 -0.52 -4.16 -2.19
N PHE A 46 -1.77 -3.70 -2.26
CA PHE A 46 -2.71 -4.19 -3.24
C PHE A 46 -2.32 -3.67 -4.63
N VAL A 47 -2.30 -4.58 -5.60
CA VAL A 47 -1.92 -4.35 -7.00
C VAL A 47 -2.80 -5.19 -7.93
N SER A 48 -3.01 -4.68 -9.15
CA SER A 48 -3.62 -5.46 -10.24
C SER A 48 -2.67 -6.57 -10.68
N PRO A 49 -3.17 -7.77 -11.04
CA PRO A 49 -2.39 -8.81 -11.71
C PRO A 49 -1.68 -8.31 -12.97
N SER A 50 -2.32 -7.44 -13.75
CA SER A 50 -1.73 -6.90 -14.98
C SER A 50 -0.50 -6.03 -14.72
N ASP A 51 -0.39 -5.44 -13.53
CA ASP A 51 0.66 -4.48 -13.20
C ASP A 51 1.75 -5.05 -12.28
N ILE A 52 1.49 -6.19 -11.65
CA ILE A 52 2.33 -6.71 -10.57
C ILE A 52 3.78 -6.93 -10.99
N ARG A 53 4.02 -7.51 -12.17
CA ARG A 53 5.36 -7.91 -12.61
C ARG A 53 6.23 -6.69 -12.92
N TRP A 54 5.78 -5.81 -13.83
CA TRP A 54 6.56 -4.63 -14.19
C TRP A 54 6.79 -3.69 -13.01
N LEU A 55 5.82 -3.57 -12.09
CA LEU A 55 5.98 -2.77 -10.87
C LEU A 55 7.08 -3.32 -9.97
N ILE A 56 7.10 -4.64 -9.71
CA ILE A 56 8.13 -5.29 -8.90
C ILE A 56 9.50 -5.16 -9.57
N GLU A 57 9.60 -5.48 -10.87
CA GLU A 57 10.86 -5.40 -11.62
C GLU A 57 11.46 -3.98 -11.58
N LEU A 58 10.61 -2.96 -11.65
CA LEU A 58 11.04 -1.57 -11.62
C LEU A 58 11.65 -1.16 -10.26
N THR A 59 11.09 -1.65 -9.15
CA THR A 59 11.35 -1.13 -7.79
C THR A 59 12.21 -2.06 -6.93
N ALA A 60 12.15 -3.36 -7.18
CA ALA A 60 12.87 -4.40 -6.43
C ALA A 60 14.38 -4.15 -6.33
N PRO A 61 15.11 -3.69 -7.36
CA PRO A 61 16.55 -3.45 -7.25
C PRO A 61 16.89 -2.48 -6.12
N ARG A 62 16.14 -1.39 -5.99
CA ARG A 62 16.39 -0.37 -4.96
C ARG A 62 15.97 -0.87 -3.57
N ILE A 63 14.87 -1.61 -3.49
CA ILE A 63 14.41 -2.23 -2.24
C ILE A 63 15.45 -3.23 -1.71
N ARG A 64 15.98 -4.12 -2.57
CA ARG A 64 17.05 -5.06 -2.21
C ARG A 64 18.30 -4.34 -1.71
N ALA A 65 18.70 -3.27 -2.39
CA ALA A 65 19.83 -2.45 -1.96
C ALA A 65 19.62 -1.88 -0.53
N GLN A 66 18.41 -1.41 -0.20
CA GLN A 66 18.10 -0.93 1.15
C GLN A 66 18.15 -2.04 2.20
N MET A 67 17.74 -3.26 1.85
CA MET A 67 17.69 -4.39 2.79
C MET A 67 19.02 -5.12 2.98
N THR A 68 20.04 -4.83 2.15
CA THR A 68 21.33 -5.53 2.17
C THR A 68 21.99 -5.56 3.55
N GLY A 69 22.00 -4.43 4.26
CA GLY A 69 22.55 -4.36 5.61
C GLY A 69 21.78 -5.23 6.61
N ARG A 70 20.44 -5.25 6.51
CA ARG A 70 19.59 -6.06 7.39
C ARG A 70 19.76 -7.56 7.10
N HIS A 71 19.83 -7.95 5.83
CA HIS A 71 20.05 -9.35 5.45
C HIS A 71 21.39 -9.88 5.93
N ARG A 72 22.45 -9.06 5.97
CA ARG A 72 23.73 -9.44 6.60
C ARG A 72 23.59 -9.68 8.11
N GLN A 73 22.88 -8.80 8.83
CA GLN A 73 22.63 -8.96 10.27
C GLN A 73 21.77 -10.20 10.59
N LEU A 74 20.90 -10.60 9.66
CA LEU A 74 20.05 -11.78 9.78
C LEU A 74 20.71 -13.05 9.25
N GLU A 75 21.97 -12.96 8.81
CA GLU A 75 22.73 -14.07 8.24
C GLU A 75 21.95 -14.77 7.12
N LEU A 76 21.31 -13.96 6.26
CA LEU A 76 20.60 -14.42 5.07
C LEU A 76 21.56 -14.37 3.88
N ASP A 77 22.38 -15.42 3.76
CA ASP A 77 23.25 -15.59 2.60
C ASP A 77 22.50 -16.13 1.37
N GLY A 78 23.11 -16.01 0.20
CA GLY A 78 22.50 -16.42 -1.06
C GLY A 78 22.20 -17.92 -1.14
N ARG A 79 22.96 -18.78 -0.43
CA ARG A 79 22.76 -20.23 -0.43
C ARG A 79 21.52 -20.60 0.37
N LEU A 80 21.34 -19.99 1.54
CA LEU A 80 20.15 -20.16 2.37
C LEU A 80 18.92 -19.67 1.63
N ILE A 81 18.97 -18.47 1.05
CA ILE A 81 17.85 -17.90 0.28
C ILE A 81 17.50 -18.81 -0.90
N ALA A 82 18.46 -19.26 -1.71
CA ALA A 82 18.21 -20.13 -2.85
C ALA A 82 17.58 -21.47 -2.43
N ARG A 83 18.12 -22.09 -1.38
CA ARG A 83 17.59 -23.37 -0.86
C ARG A 83 16.17 -23.22 -0.31
N SER A 84 15.90 -22.17 0.47
CA SER A 84 14.56 -21.85 0.96
C SER A 84 13.59 -21.59 -0.20
N SER A 85 14.01 -20.80 -1.19
CA SER A 85 13.20 -20.47 -2.36
C SER A 85 12.81 -21.71 -3.14
N ALA A 86 13.74 -22.64 -3.38
CA ALA A 86 13.47 -23.88 -4.09
C ALA A 86 12.43 -24.76 -3.35
N VAL A 87 12.57 -24.93 -2.04
CA VAL A 87 11.61 -25.71 -1.22
C VAL A 87 10.23 -25.05 -1.22
N ILE A 88 10.17 -23.73 -1.07
CA ILE A 88 8.89 -22.98 -1.06
C ILE A 88 8.21 -23.03 -2.42
N CYS A 89 8.94 -22.76 -3.51
CA CYS A 89 8.33 -22.77 -4.84
C CYS A 89 7.83 -24.17 -5.19
N LYS A 90 8.61 -25.22 -4.88
CA LYS A 90 8.23 -26.61 -5.18
C LYS A 90 6.92 -27.03 -4.50
N VAL A 91 6.67 -26.59 -3.27
CA VAL A 91 5.44 -26.93 -2.55
C VAL A 91 4.24 -26.10 -3.00
N LEU A 92 4.49 -24.93 -3.60
CA LEU A 92 3.43 -24.02 -4.08
C LEU A 92 3.03 -24.30 -5.53
N GLU A 93 3.69 -25.25 -6.20
CA GLU A 93 3.27 -25.75 -7.52
C GLU A 93 1.87 -26.38 -7.47
N ASP A 94 1.26 -26.53 -8.64
CA ASP A 94 -0.04 -27.18 -8.83
C ASP A 94 -1.21 -26.45 -8.14
N GLY A 95 -1.11 -25.12 -8.00
CA GLY A 95 -2.19 -24.29 -7.44
C GLY A 95 -2.24 -24.24 -5.92
N GLU A 96 -1.15 -24.61 -5.24
CA GLU A 96 -1.13 -24.66 -3.77
C GLU A 96 -1.09 -23.28 -3.11
N HIS A 97 -1.72 -23.19 -1.93
CA HIS A 97 -1.84 -21.96 -1.16
C HIS A 97 -1.49 -22.20 0.30
N LEU A 98 -0.33 -21.69 0.73
CA LEU A 98 0.17 -21.97 2.07
C LEU A 98 0.27 -20.73 2.94
N THR A 99 -0.17 -20.86 4.19
CA THR A 99 0.03 -19.86 5.22
C THR A 99 1.51 -19.77 5.60
N ARG A 100 1.91 -18.66 6.21
CA ARG A 100 3.26 -18.49 6.76
C ARG A 100 3.64 -19.62 7.73
N ALA A 101 2.69 -20.10 8.54
CA ALA A 101 2.94 -21.16 9.52
C ALA A 101 3.16 -22.53 8.84
N GLU A 102 2.39 -22.84 7.78
CA GLU A 102 2.59 -24.05 6.98
C GLU A 102 3.96 -24.02 6.27
N ILE A 103 4.36 -22.88 5.70
CA ILE A 103 5.69 -22.69 5.10
C ILE A 103 6.81 -22.87 6.14
N GLN A 104 6.65 -22.27 7.33
CA GLN A 104 7.64 -22.43 8.42
C GLN A 104 7.83 -23.91 8.77
N LYS A 105 6.73 -24.65 8.97
CA LYS A 105 6.77 -26.09 9.31
C LYS A 105 7.42 -26.94 8.21
N LEU A 106 7.14 -26.63 6.95
CA LEU A 106 7.76 -27.30 5.80
C LEU A 106 9.28 -27.10 5.77
N LEU A 107 9.73 -25.87 5.97
CA LEU A 107 11.16 -25.53 5.98
C LEU A 107 11.88 -26.22 7.14
N GLU A 108 11.29 -26.24 8.32
CA GLU A 108 11.81 -26.98 9.48
C GLU A 108 11.97 -28.47 9.19
N GLY A 109 10.96 -29.11 8.57
CA GLY A 109 11.02 -30.50 8.12
C GLY A 109 12.10 -30.77 7.06
N SER A 110 12.53 -29.73 6.34
CA SER A 110 13.61 -29.77 5.34
C SER A 110 14.99 -29.38 5.92
N GLY A 111 15.10 -29.23 7.25
CA GLY A 111 16.34 -28.84 7.91
C GLY A 111 16.72 -27.36 7.74
N ILE A 112 15.76 -26.50 7.43
CA ILE A 112 15.95 -25.05 7.24
C ILE A 112 15.26 -24.29 8.38
N ASP A 113 16.06 -23.71 9.27
CA ASP A 113 15.56 -22.97 10.43
C ASP A 113 15.56 -21.45 10.19
N LEU A 114 14.37 -20.88 9.95
CA LEU A 114 14.16 -19.43 9.70
C LEU A 114 13.40 -18.71 10.83
N LYS A 115 13.99 -18.67 12.03
CA LYS A 115 13.39 -18.00 13.21
C LYS A 115 13.28 -16.47 13.06
N ASN A 116 12.49 -15.88 13.97
CA ASN A 116 12.29 -14.43 14.09
C ASN A 116 11.78 -13.82 12.78
N GLU A 117 12.42 -12.74 12.32
CA GLU A 117 12.05 -12.06 11.08
C GLU A 117 12.65 -12.72 9.82
N ARG A 118 13.52 -13.74 9.94
CA ARG A 118 14.23 -14.36 8.79
C ARG A 118 13.27 -14.89 7.73
N LEU A 119 12.23 -15.63 8.14
CA LEU A 119 11.19 -16.07 7.20
C LEU A 119 10.46 -14.88 6.56
N GLY A 120 10.31 -13.75 7.27
CA GLY A 120 9.67 -12.54 6.72
C GLY A 120 10.49 -11.96 5.57
N HIS A 121 11.79 -11.83 5.78
CA HIS A 121 12.72 -11.36 4.76
C HIS A 121 12.88 -12.34 3.59
N VAL A 122 12.88 -13.65 3.84
CA VAL A 122 12.87 -14.64 2.76
C VAL A 122 11.61 -14.50 1.91
N MET A 123 10.41 -14.45 2.51
CA MET A 123 9.17 -14.26 1.75
C MET A 123 9.18 -12.94 0.96
N MET A 124 9.65 -11.84 1.55
CA MET A 124 9.81 -10.56 0.85
C MET A 124 10.74 -10.69 -0.36
N LEU A 125 11.86 -11.42 -0.25
CA LEU A 125 12.76 -11.65 -1.38
C LEU A 125 12.10 -12.47 -2.50
N LEU A 126 11.34 -13.53 -2.17
CA LEU A 126 10.60 -14.31 -3.16
C LEU A 126 9.52 -13.45 -3.87
N GLU A 127 8.85 -12.58 -3.14
CA GLU A 127 7.88 -11.61 -3.70
C GLU A 127 8.59 -10.64 -4.65
N LEU A 128 9.72 -10.08 -4.24
CA LEU A 128 10.54 -9.18 -5.05
C LEU A 128 11.26 -9.89 -6.22
N ASP A 129 11.36 -11.22 -6.20
CA ASP A 129 11.89 -12.06 -7.29
C ASP A 129 10.77 -12.52 -8.22
N THR A 130 9.54 -12.01 -8.03
CA THR A 130 8.35 -12.36 -8.82
C THR A 130 8.01 -13.86 -8.77
N LEU A 131 8.44 -14.56 -7.71
CA LEU A 131 8.20 -15.98 -7.52
C LEU A 131 6.85 -16.23 -6.85
N VAL A 132 6.54 -15.46 -5.80
CA VAL A 132 5.31 -15.63 -5.01
C VAL A 132 4.54 -14.32 -4.89
N CYS A 133 3.24 -14.44 -4.67
CA CYS A 133 2.37 -13.35 -4.24
C CYS A 133 1.33 -13.89 -3.24
N SER A 134 0.32 -13.09 -2.92
CA SER A 134 -0.84 -13.58 -2.17
C SER A 134 -1.59 -14.71 -2.87
N GLY A 135 -1.87 -15.78 -2.12
CA GLY A 135 -2.79 -16.84 -2.48
C GLY A 135 -4.21 -16.62 -1.96
N VAL A 136 -5.04 -17.66 -2.08
CA VAL A 136 -6.40 -17.67 -1.50
C VAL A 136 -6.30 -17.73 0.03
N PRO A 137 -6.92 -16.80 0.79
CA PRO A 137 -6.89 -16.83 2.25
C PRO A 137 -7.41 -18.13 2.85
N LYS A 138 -6.76 -18.61 3.91
CA LYS A 138 -7.30 -19.69 4.76
C LYS A 138 -7.94 -19.07 6.00
N GLY A 139 -9.25 -18.86 5.94
CA GLY A 139 -9.98 -18.08 6.95
C GLY A 139 -9.45 -16.64 7.02
N ARG A 140 -8.94 -16.22 8.18
CA ARG A 140 -8.35 -14.88 8.39
C ARG A 140 -6.85 -14.82 8.07
N GLN A 141 -6.25 -15.92 7.66
CA GLN A 141 -4.81 -16.01 7.48
C GLN A 141 -4.43 -15.71 6.02
N HIS A 142 -3.42 -14.86 5.86
CA HIS A 142 -2.77 -14.65 4.58
C HIS A 142 -2.01 -15.91 4.15
N THR A 143 -2.09 -16.22 2.86
CA THR A 143 -1.38 -17.32 2.22
C THR A 143 -0.52 -16.79 1.08
N TYR A 144 0.47 -17.58 0.71
CA TYR A 144 1.33 -17.37 -0.45
C TYR A 144 1.01 -18.40 -1.53
N ALA A 145 1.20 -18.01 -2.78
CA ALA A 145 1.03 -18.84 -3.96
C ALA A 145 2.05 -18.41 -5.02
N LEU A 146 2.29 -19.26 -6.03
CA LEU A 146 3.15 -18.89 -7.15
C LEU A 146 2.53 -17.73 -7.95
N LEU A 147 3.33 -16.71 -8.23
CA LEU A 147 2.88 -15.56 -9.03
C LEU A 147 2.49 -16.00 -10.45
N ALA A 148 3.23 -16.95 -11.03
CA ALA A 148 2.98 -17.45 -12.38
C ALA A 148 1.59 -18.07 -12.54
N GLU A 149 1.03 -18.65 -11.47
CA GLU A 149 -0.31 -19.25 -11.49
C GLU A 149 -1.41 -18.23 -11.16
N ARG A 150 -1.10 -17.23 -10.32
CA ARG A 150 -2.06 -16.18 -9.91
C ARG A 150 -2.17 -15.02 -10.89
N ALA A 151 -1.15 -14.82 -11.74
CA ALA A 151 -1.05 -13.71 -12.68
C ALA A 151 -0.32 -14.13 -13.96
N GLN A 152 -0.87 -15.14 -14.65
CA GLN A 152 -0.27 -15.73 -15.87
C GLN A 152 0.03 -14.68 -16.96
N ASP A 153 -0.85 -13.68 -17.10
CA ASP A 153 -0.77 -12.63 -18.12
C ASP A 153 0.02 -11.39 -17.65
N ALA A 154 0.63 -11.44 -16.46
CA ALA A 154 1.42 -10.32 -15.93
C ALA A 154 2.66 -10.09 -16.80
N ALA A 155 2.67 -9.01 -17.56
CA ALA A 155 3.77 -8.65 -18.45
C ALA A 155 4.88 -7.88 -17.72
N SER A 156 6.11 -8.17 -18.11
CA SER A 156 7.26 -7.28 -17.85
C SER A 156 7.15 -6.05 -18.73
N MET A 157 7.81 -4.97 -18.33
CA MET A 157 7.89 -3.75 -19.13
C MET A 157 9.35 -3.32 -19.22
N GLU A 158 9.76 -2.82 -20.38
CA GLU A 158 11.07 -2.19 -20.51
C GLU A 158 11.20 -1.07 -19.47
N ARG A 159 12.40 -0.94 -18.89
CA ARG A 159 12.62 -0.11 -17.70
C ARG A 159 12.22 1.35 -17.90
N ASP A 160 12.59 1.97 -19.01
CA ASP A 160 12.25 3.37 -19.28
C ASP A 160 10.75 3.55 -19.50
N ALA A 161 10.12 2.61 -20.22
CA ALA A 161 8.66 2.58 -20.35
C ALA A 161 7.96 2.45 -18.99
N ALA A 162 8.48 1.60 -18.09
CA ALA A 162 7.96 1.41 -16.73
C ALA A 162 8.12 2.66 -15.87
N LEU A 163 9.25 3.36 -15.99
CA LEU A 163 9.49 4.65 -15.32
C LEU A 163 8.49 5.70 -15.77
N ALA A 164 8.33 5.89 -17.09
CA ALA A 164 7.36 6.83 -17.66
C ALA A 164 5.93 6.49 -17.21
N GLU A 165 5.54 5.21 -17.27
CA GLU A 165 4.19 4.78 -16.89
C GLU A 165 3.91 4.98 -15.40
N LEU A 166 4.86 4.66 -14.52
CA LEU A 166 4.70 4.91 -13.08
C LEU A 166 4.57 6.40 -12.79
N ALA A 167 5.43 7.22 -13.39
CA ALA A 167 5.38 8.68 -13.22
C ALA A 167 4.07 9.26 -13.75
N ARG A 168 3.60 8.80 -14.92
CA ARG A 168 2.33 9.20 -15.51
C ARG A 168 1.16 8.95 -14.56
N ARG A 169 1.07 7.73 -14.04
CA ARG A 169 0.01 7.35 -13.09
C ARG A 169 0.12 8.15 -11.80
N TYR A 170 1.33 8.32 -11.26
CA TYR A 170 1.56 9.05 -10.03
C TYR A 170 1.14 10.52 -10.13
N PHE A 171 1.64 11.27 -11.12
CA PHE A 171 1.32 12.69 -11.27
C PHE A 171 -0.12 12.94 -11.71
N ARG A 172 -0.79 11.97 -12.36
CA ARG A 172 -2.22 12.05 -12.63
C ARG A 172 -3.08 11.90 -11.38
N SER A 173 -2.65 11.09 -10.40
CA SER A 173 -3.45 10.83 -9.20
C SER A 173 -3.02 11.63 -7.96
N HIS A 174 -1.77 12.07 -7.90
CA HIS A 174 -1.18 12.81 -6.77
C HIS A 174 -0.74 14.22 -7.15
N GLY A 175 -0.80 14.59 -8.44
CA GLY A 175 -0.43 15.93 -8.88
C GLY A 175 -1.35 17.02 -8.31
N PRO A 176 -0.83 18.23 -8.06
CA PRO A 176 0.58 18.64 -8.17
C PRO A 176 1.46 18.04 -7.07
N ALA A 177 2.59 17.43 -7.45
CA ALA A 177 3.57 16.81 -6.54
C ALA A 177 5.01 17.01 -7.05
N THR A 178 6.01 16.85 -6.18
CA THR A 178 7.42 17.05 -6.58
C THR A 178 8.10 15.77 -7.06
N ASP A 179 9.26 15.90 -7.72
CA ASP A 179 10.11 14.77 -8.11
C ASP A 179 10.59 13.97 -6.87
N ARG A 180 10.85 14.66 -5.76
CA ARG A 180 11.25 14.07 -4.48
C ARG A 180 10.15 13.20 -3.87
N GLU A 181 8.89 13.60 -4.01
CA GLU A 181 7.76 12.85 -3.49
C GLU A 181 7.55 11.55 -4.26
N LEU A 182 7.59 11.58 -5.58
CA LEU A 182 7.59 10.37 -6.40
C LEU A 182 8.79 9.47 -6.08
N ALA A 183 10.00 10.01 -5.95
CA ALA A 183 11.18 9.22 -5.63
C ALA A 183 11.04 8.48 -4.28
N ARG A 184 10.56 9.19 -3.25
CA ARG A 184 10.27 8.61 -1.93
C ARG A 184 9.14 7.58 -2.01
N TRP A 185 8.04 7.92 -2.67
CA TRP A 185 6.87 7.06 -2.79
C TRP A 185 7.20 5.78 -3.54
N ALA A 186 7.87 5.86 -4.68
CA ALA A 186 8.19 4.70 -5.51
C ALA A 186 9.43 3.91 -5.07
N THR A 187 10.22 4.44 -4.11
CA THR A 187 11.55 3.90 -3.81
C THR A 187 12.47 3.92 -5.03
N LEU A 188 12.44 5.03 -5.77
CA LEU A 188 13.28 5.27 -6.96
C LEU A 188 14.37 6.30 -6.66
N THR A 189 15.36 6.40 -7.54
CA THR A 189 16.34 7.50 -7.46
C THR A 189 15.75 8.78 -8.06
N LEU A 190 16.29 9.93 -7.67
CA LEU A 190 15.91 11.20 -8.32
C LEU A 190 16.27 11.22 -9.81
N ALA A 191 17.33 10.51 -10.21
CA ALA A 191 17.71 10.41 -11.61
C ALA A 191 16.65 9.64 -12.42
N ASP A 192 16.16 8.51 -11.88
CA ASP A 192 15.06 7.75 -12.50
C ASP A 192 13.80 8.60 -12.67
N VAL A 193 13.42 9.34 -11.62
CA VAL A 193 12.22 10.18 -11.64
C VAL A 193 12.35 11.33 -12.64
N ARG A 194 13.50 12.00 -12.70
CA ARG A 194 13.74 13.10 -13.65
C ARG A 194 13.75 12.60 -15.09
N ARG A 195 14.37 11.45 -15.34
CA ARG A 195 14.30 10.77 -16.64
C ARG A 195 12.85 10.46 -17.02
N ALA A 196 12.04 9.96 -16.08
CA ALA A 196 10.62 9.70 -16.32
C ALA A 196 9.85 10.98 -16.68
N ILE A 197 10.09 12.09 -15.98
CA ILE A 197 9.49 13.39 -16.26
C ILE A 197 9.88 13.89 -17.66
N GLU A 198 11.16 13.77 -18.04
CA GLU A 198 11.64 14.13 -19.38
C GLU A 198 10.93 13.31 -20.47
N MET A 199 10.75 12.00 -20.26
CA MET A 199 10.07 11.11 -21.21
C MET A 199 8.57 11.42 -21.38
N LEU A 200 7.94 12.07 -20.40
CA LEU A 200 6.53 12.45 -20.48
C LEU A 200 6.30 13.67 -21.38
N GLY A 201 7.33 14.50 -21.62
CA GLY A 201 7.27 15.64 -22.53
C GLY A 201 6.06 16.54 -22.27
N ASP A 202 5.23 16.75 -23.30
CA ASP A 202 4.07 17.63 -23.24
C ASP A 202 2.88 17.06 -22.43
N GLU A 203 2.93 15.81 -21.97
CA GLU A 203 1.88 15.23 -21.12
C GLU A 203 1.89 15.81 -19.69
N ILE A 204 3.03 16.36 -19.24
CA ILE A 204 3.24 16.80 -17.87
C ILE A 204 3.45 18.31 -17.80
N GLU A 205 2.68 18.96 -16.94
CA GLU A 205 2.80 20.39 -16.67
C GLU A 205 3.60 20.58 -15.38
N SER A 206 4.43 21.63 -15.33
CA SER A 206 5.10 22.06 -14.10
C SER A 206 4.61 23.42 -13.64
N LEU A 207 4.46 23.59 -12.33
CA LEU A 207 4.11 24.84 -11.69
C LEU A 207 5.01 25.07 -10.47
N ASP A 208 5.29 26.33 -10.15
CA ASP A 208 6.01 26.69 -8.94
C ASP A 208 5.00 27.09 -7.85
N ALA A 209 5.04 26.39 -6.72
CA ALA A 209 4.20 26.65 -5.56
C ALA A 209 4.99 26.44 -4.26
N ASP A 210 4.88 27.37 -3.32
CA ASP A 210 5.54 27.31 -2.00
C ASP A 210 7.06 27.06 -2.05
N GLY A 211 7.74 27.52 -3.11
CA GLY A 211 9.18 27.32 -3.31
C GLY A 211 9.56 25.94 -3.88
N HIS A 212 8.57 25.13 -4.28
CA HIS A 212 8.76 23.84 -4.91
C HIS A 212 8.31 23.86 -6.37
N ARG A 213 9.11 23.26 -7.24
CA ARG A 213 8.69 22.90 -8.60
C ARG A 213 7.85 21.62 -8.52
N MET A 214 6.57 21.75 -8.77
CA MET A 214 5.59 20.66 -8.75
C MET A 214 5.19 20.27 -10.16
N TYR A 215 4.76 19.02 -10.32
CA TYR A 215 4.33 18.45 -11.58
C TYR A 215 2.94 17.85 -11.45
N THR A 216 2.14 17.97 -12.51
CA THR A 216 0.78 17.43 -12.58
C THR A 216 0.46 16.96 -14.01
N ILE A 217 -0.41 15.96 -14.12
CA ILE A 217 -0.93 15.49 -15.41
C ILE A 217 -2.45 15.57 -15.39
N GLY A 218 -2.99 16.27 -16.38
CA GLY A 218 -4.43 16.49 -16.53
C GLY A 218 -4.94 17.71 -15.75
N ALA A 219 -6.20 18.04 -16.00
CA ALA A 219 -6.83 19.21 -15.41
C ALA A 219 -7.05 19.04 -13.90
N ALA A 220 -6.99 20.16 -13.17
CA ALA A 220 -7.35 20.19 -11.76
C ALA A 220 -8.74 19.57 -11.54
N PRO A 221 -8.89 18.59 -10.62
CA PRO A 221 -10.16 17.93 -10.41
C PRO A 221 -11.22 18.94 -9.94
N ARG A 222 -12.38 18.95 -10.61
CA ARG A 222 -13.51 19.77 -10.18
C ARG A 222 -14.06 19.21 -8.88
N ARG A 223 -14.21 20.06 -7.86
CA ARG A 223 -14.92 19.68 -6.62
C ARG A 223 -16.32 19.21 -6.99
N SER A 224 -16.63 17.95 -6.72
CA SER A 224 -18.00 17.46 -6.82
C SER A 224 -18.79 17.94 -5.59
N PRO A 225 -19.98 18.55 -5.76
CA PRO A 225 -20.86 18.87 -4.64
C PRO A 225 -21.32 17.64 -3.84
N THR A 226 -21.18 16.43 -4.41
CA THR A 226 -21.63 15.18 -3.82
C THR A 226 -20.51 14.35 -3.19
N SER A 227 -19.26 14.85 -3.19
CA SER A 227 -18.16 14.13 -2.55
C SER A 227 -18.35 14.14 -1.03
N PRO A 228 -18.09 13.01 -0.32
CA PRO A 228 -18.09 13.00 1.13
C PRO A 228 -17.14 14.07 1.66
N ARG A 229 -17.63 14.93 2.55
CA ARG A 229 -16.79 15.96 3.16
C ARG A 229 -15.94 15.39 4.27
N CYS A 230 -16.43 14.36 4.95
CA CYS A 230 -15.66 13.59 5.93
C CYS A 230 -15.31 12.19 5.41
N MET A 231 -14.07 11.76 5.67
CA MET A 231 -13.62 10.39 5.38
C MET A 231 -12.79 9.83 6.53
N LEU A 232 -13.01 8.54 6.84
CA LEU A 232 -12.17 7.77 7.75
C LEU A 232 -11.10 7.05 6.92
N LEU A 233 -9.88 7.56 6.88
CA LEU A 233 -8.80 6.99 6.08
C LEU A 233 -7.87 6.15 6.93
N GLN A 234 -7.39 5.02 6.42
CA GLN A 234 -6.27 4.33 7.05
C GLN A 234 -5.01 5.21 7.00
N ILE A 235 -4.06 4.98 7.91
CA ILE A 235 -2.81 5.75 7.97
C ILE A 235 -1.93 5.60 6.74
N TYR A 236 -2.07 4.48 6.03
CA TYR A 236 -1.34 4.15 4.81
C TYR A 236 -2.14 4.45 3.53
N ASP A 237 -3.28 5.15 3.64
CA ASP A 237 -4.06 5.55 2.47
C ASP A 237 -3.20 6.47 1.60
N GLU A 238 -3.33 6.40 0.27
CA GLU A 238 -2.51 7.20 -0.64
C GLU A 238 -2.65 8.71 -0.39
N TYR A 239 -3.79 9.16 0.17
CA TYR A 239 -3.96 10.56 0.60
C TYR A 239 -3.00 10.97 1.73
N VAL A 240 -2.63 10.03 2.60
CA VAL A 240 -1.80 10.28 3.80
C VAL A 240 -0.35 9.87 3.57
N GLY A 241 -0.15 8.72 2.93
CA GLY A 241 1.16 8.12 2.66
C GLY A 241 1.81 8.62 1.37
N GLY A 242 1.05 9.19 0.44
CA GLY A 242 1.52 9.66 -0.87
C GLY A 242 2.45 10.87 -0.82
N TYR A 243 2.20 11.79 0.12
CA TYR A 243 2.87 13.08 0.20
C TYR A 243 3.97 13.11 1.27
N GLY A 244 5.05 13.83 0.97
CA GLY A 244 6.22 13.99 1.83
C GLY A 244 6.38 15.45 2.25
N GLU A 245 7.10 16.21 1.43
CA GLU A 245 7.40 17.62 1.70
C GLU A 245 6.19 18.53 1.56
N THR A 246 5.23 18.17 0.71
CA THR A 246 3.98 18.93 0.53
C THR A 246 2.90 18.53 1.52
N ARG A 247 3.18 17.59 2.43
CA ARG A 247 2.20 17.10 3.41
C ARG A 247 1.59 18.22 4.24
N SER A 248 2.32 19.30 4.52
CA SER A 248 1.78 20.45 5.26
C SER A 248 0.68 21.22 4.52
N ILE A 249 0.60 21.11 3.19
CA ILE A 249 -0.47 21.69 2.38
C ILE A 249 -1.79 20.94 2.64
N VAL A 250 -1.69 19.62 2.80
CA VAL A 250 -2.83 18.71 3.02
C VAL A 250 -3.17 18.57 4.52
N ASP A 251 -2.16 18.62 5.38
CA ASP A 251 -2.27 18.48 6.82
C ASP A 251 -1.44 19.59 7.48
N PRO A 252 -2.04 20.77 7.73
CA PRO A 252 -1.38 21.90 8.38
C PRO A 252 -0.80 21.55 9.76
N HIS A 253 -1.27 20.45 10.36
CA HIS A 253 -0.82 19.91 11.64
C HIS A 253 0.09 18.67 11.49
N ALA A 254 0.58 18.36 10.29
CA ALA A 254 1.37 17.16 10.01
C ALA A 254 2.59 17.02 10.92
N ARG A 255 3.27 18.14 11.22
CA ARG A 255 4.48 18.15 12.06
C ARG A 255 4.20 17.74 13.50
N THR A 256 2.98 17.96 13.99
CA THR A 256 2.52 17.51 15.32
C THR A 256 2.13 16.03 15.33
N HIS A 257 1.66 15.47 14.21
CA HIS A 257 1.24 14.06 14.11
C HIS A 257 2.38 13.08 13.79
N THR A 258 3.46 13.54 13.13
CA THR A 258 4.60 12.69 12.73
C THR A 258 5.78 12.73 13.71
N SER A 259 5.67 13.45 14.82
CA SER A 259 6.73 13.49 15.83
C SER A 259 6.84 12.12 16.52
N PRO A 260 8.05 11.48 16.56
CA PRO A 260 8.26 10.23 17.30
C PRO A 260 7.91 10.31 18.79
N ALA A 261 7.86 11.53 19.35
CA ALA A 261 7.49 11.79 20.74
C ALA A 261 5.97 11.70 20.98
N VAL A 262 5.15 11.81 19.93
CA VAL A 262 3.69 11.72 20.03
C VAL A 262 3.28 10.27 19.75
N ARG A 263 3.14 9.48 20.82
CA ARG A 263 2.41 8.21 20.74
C ARG A 263 0.94 8.53 20.51
N LEU A 264 0.51 8.54 19.25
CA LEU A 264 -0.91 8.56 18.93
C LEU A 264 -1.49 7.17 19.25
N PRO A 265 -2.43 7.04 20.21
CA PRO A 265 -3.04 5.74 20.53
C PRO A 265 -3.90 5.20 19.37
N PHE A 266 -4.21 6.04 18.39
CA PHE A 266 -4.95 5.74 17.17
C PHE A 266 -4.05 5.98 15.95
N MET A 267 -3.88 4.96 15.09
CA MET A 267 -3.00 5.08 13.93
C MET A 267 -3.67 5.78 12.75
N HIS A 268 -4.97 5.60 12.53
CA HIS A 268 -5.66 6.06 11.31
C HIS A 268 -6.24 7.48 11.46
N VAL A 269 -6.58 8.14 10.35
CA VAL A 269 -6.95 9.58 10.35
C VAL A 269 -8.39 9.80 9.92
N ALA A 270 -9.08 10.73 10.59
CA ALA A 270 -10.34 11.29 10.14
C ALA A 270 -10.05 12.62 9.47
N ILE A 271 -10.53 12.81 8.23
CA ILE A 271 -10.35 14.05 7.49
C ILE A 271 -11.70 14.72 7.22
N PHE A 272 -11.73 16.05 7.20
CA PHE A 272 -12.87 16.87 6.79
C PHE A 272 -12.41 17.96 5.82
N ASP A 273 -13.03 18.06 4.63
CA ASP A 273 -12.65 18.96 3.54
C ASP A 273 -11.14 18.95 3.24
N GLY A 274 -10.55 17.75 3.33
CA GLY A 274 -9.14 17.49 3.07
C GLY A 274 -8.20 17.72 4.25
N VAL A 275 -8.68 18.24 5.38
CA VAL A 275 -7.86 18.52 6.58
C VAL A 275 -8.08 17.46 7.64
N VAL A 276 -7.02 17.05 8.34
CA VAL A 276 -7.10 16.10 9.47
C VAL A 276 -7.86 16.74 10.64
N ILE A 277 -8.92 16.09 11.12
CA ILE A 277 -9.75 16.52 12.26
C ILE A 277 -9.70 15.57 13.46
N GLY A 278 -8.94 14.48 13.35
CA GLY A 278 -8.80 13.51 14.41
C GLY A 278 -8.25 12.18 13.94
N HIS A 279 -8.32 11.20 14.82
CA HIS A 279 -7.83 9.84 14.59
C HIS A 279 -8.89 8.81 14.94
N TRP A 280 -8.76 7.64 14.33
CA TRP A 280 -9.69 6.53 14.55
C TRP A 280 -8.98 5.18 14.51
N ARG A 281 -9.68 4.14 14.96
CA ARG A 281 -9.33 2.73 14.72
C ARG A 281 -10.58 1.86 14.59
N PRO A 282 -10.53 0.73 13.89
CA PRO A 282 -11.53 -0.31 14.00
C PRO A 282 -11.66 -0.77 15.46
N SER A 283 -12.89 -0.95 15.92
CA SER A 283 -13.21 -1.43 17.26
C SER A 283 -14.33 -2.47 17.18
N ARG A 284 -14.55 -3.20 18.27
CA ARG A 284 -15.75 -4.02 18.47
C ARG A 284 -16.22 -3.80 19.90
N THR A 285 -17.15 -2.89 20.10
CA THR A 285 -17.70 -2.61 21.42
C THR A 285 -18.90 -3.51 21.72
N LYS A 286 -19.22 -3.70 23.02
CA LYS A 286 -20.39 -4.48 23.45
C LYS A 286 -21.72 -3.95 22.90
N GLY A 287 -21.77 -2.66 22.52
CA GLY A 287 -22.94 -2.02 21.89
C GLY A 287 -22.97 -2.09 20.36
N GLY A 288 -22.04 -2.83 19.74
CA GLY A 288 -21.95 -2.95 18.29
C GLY A 288 -21.21 -1.82 17.58
N GLY A 289 -20.69 -0.81 18.28
CA GLY A 289 -19.84 0.20 17.63
C GLY A 289 -18.61 -0.46 17.00
N VAL A 290 -18.35 -0.15 15.73
CA VAL A 290 -17.21 -0.73 14.99
C VAL A 290 -16.02 0.23 14.87
N VAL A 291 -16.13 1.43 15.44
CA VAL A 291 -15.13 2.49 15.37
C VAL A 291 -14.90 3.07 16.78
N ASP A 292 -13.65 3.36 17.09
CA ASP A 292 -13.23 4.19 18.23
C ASP A 292 -12.54 5.44 17.68
N LEU A 293 -12.88 6.62 18.22
CA LEU A 293 -12.57 7.93 17.63
C LEU A 293 -12.01 8.89 18.67
N GLN A 294 -11.00 9.65 18.26
CA GLN A 294 -10.45 10.79 18.97
C GLN A 294 -10.44 12.00 18.04
N LEU A 295 -11.41 12.89 18.23
CA LEU A 295 -11.58 14.10 17.41
C LEU A 295 -10.99 15.33 18.10
N ALA A 296 -10.65 16.35 17.29
CA ALA A 296 -10.30 17.67 17.80
C ALA A 296 -11.45 18.28 18.63
N ALA A 297 -11.11 19.13 19.60
CA ALA A 297 -12.11 19.86 20.38
C ALA A 297 -12.81 20.94 19.52
N GLY A 298 -14.03 21.33 19.88
CA GLY A 298 -14.71 22.47 19.26
C GLY A 298 -15.31 22.23 17.87
N LEU A 299 -15.35 20.99 17.37
CA LEU A 299 -15.98 20.70 16.06
C LEU A 299 -17.46 21.12 16.03
N SER A 300 -17.85 21.79 14.94
CA SER A 300 -19.22 22.26 14.70
C SER A 300 -20.22 21.09 14.61
N ARG A 301 -21.51 21.39 14.75
CA ARG A 301 -22.58 20.39 14.58
C ARG A 301 -22.58 19.78 13.17
N GLU A 302 -22.22 20.55 12.16
CA GLU A 302 -22.12 20.10 10.78
C GLU A 302 -20.99 19.08 10.61
N VAL A 303 -19.79 19.38 11.11
CA VAL A 303 -18.65 18.44 11.05
C VAL A 303 -18.98 17.14 11.77
N ARG A 304 -19.64 17.20 12.93
CA ARG A 304 -20.05 16.00 13.68
C ARG A 304 -21.02 15.12 12.89
N ARG A 305 -21.99 15.70 12.18
CA ARG A 305 -22.92 14.94 11.33
C ARG A 305 -22.19 14.23 10.18
N GLU A 306 -21.21 14.89 9.57
CA GLU A 306 -20.39 14.29 8.51
C GLU A 306 -19.49 13.17 9.05
N VAL A 307 -18.97 13.31 10.28
CA VAL A 307 -18.26 12.21 10.98
C VAL A 307 -19.20 11.02 11.21
N ASP A 308 -20.42 11.25 11.71
CA ASP A 308 -21.40 10.18 11.92
C ASP A 308 -21.75 9.46 10.61
N ALA A 309 -21.87 10.20 9.50
CA ALA A 309 -22.09 9.63 8.17
C ALA A 309 -20.89 8.77 7.71
N ALA A 310 -19.65 9.22 7.96
CA ALA A 310 -18.45 8.45 7.64
C ALA A 310 -18.32 7.16 8.48
N ILE A 311 -18.73 7.20 9.76
CA ILE A 311 -18.82 6.00 10.61
C ILE A 311 -19.87 5.04 10.04
N ALA A 312 -21.07 5.53 9.71
CA ALA A 312 -22.13 4.71 9.16
C ALA A 312 -21.73 4.05 7.83
N ALA A 313 -20.97 4.75 6.98
CA ALA A 313 -20.43 4.19 5.74
C ALA A 313 -19.44 3.05 6.00
N TYR A 314 -18.52 3.22 6.95
CA TYR A 314 -17.59 2.16 7.36
C TYR A 314 -18.33 0.98 8.00
N GLU A 315 -19.32 1.23 8.84
CA GLU A 315 -20.19 0.21 9.44
C GLU A 315 -20.92 -0.61 8.39
N ALA A 316 -21.52 0.05 7.41
CA ALA A 316 -22.18 -0.62 6.30
C ALA A 316 -21.22 -1.50 5.50
N PHE A 317 -19.98 -1.05 5.31
CA PHE A 317 -18.94 -1.82 4.60
C PHE A 317 -18.53 -3.09 5.35
N VAL A 318 -18.23 -3.00 6.66
CA VAL A 318 -17.66 -4.13 7.44
C VAL A 318 -18.69 -5.13 7.99
N ARG A 319 -19.98 -4.77 8.02
CA ARG A 319 -21.06 -5.62 8.56
C ARG A 319 -21.75 -6.49 7.51
N SER A 320 -21.36 -6.38 6.24
CA SER A 320 -22.06 -6.94 5.08
C SER A 320 -21.22 -7.97 4.32
#